data_AF-Q2QVK8-F1
#
_entry.id   AF-Q2QVK8-F1
#
_cell.length_a   1.000
_cell.length_b   1.000
_cell.length_c   1.000
_cell.angle_alpha   90.00
_cell.angle_beta   90.00
_cell.angle_gamma   90.00
#
_symmetry.space_group_name_H-M   'P 1'
#
loop_
_entity.id
_entity.type
_entity.pdbx_description
1 polymer ?
#
loop_
_entity_poly.entity_id
_entity_poly.type
_entity_poly.pdbx_seq_one_letter_code
_entity_poly.pdbx_strand_id
1 'polypeptide(L)'
;MAAVVTNRRVILKRYVTGLPSEDDMEVVTAKTTLAVPAGSEAVMVKNLYVSCDPYMRGRMTRHEVPSYVPDYVPGEVITNCGVMKVVSSGHPDFKDGDLVWGVTGWEEYTLVNNPKPYLHKINYPEFPLSYYTGVLGIAGLTAYGGFFEVSKPKKGDYVFVSAASGAVGQAAQN
;
A
#
# COMPACT_ATOMS: atom_id res chain seq x y z
N MET A 1 20.44 -15.02 -17.17
CA MET A 1 19.26 -14.26 -17.64
C MET A 1 18.28 -14.15 -16.50
N ALA A 2 17.63 -12.99 -16.31
CA ALA A 2 16.61 -12.82 -15.29
C ALA A 2 15.39 -13.73 -15.57
N ALA A 3 14.79 -14.30 -14.54
CA ALA A 3 13.65 -15.20 -14.69
C ALA A 3 12.40 -14.41 -15.10
N VAL A 4 11.67 -14.91 -16.10
CA VAL A 4 10.34 -14.41 -16.46
C VAL A 4 9.30 -15.30 -15.81
N VAL A 5 8.37 -14.71 -15.07
CA VAL A 5 7.33 -15.42 -14.32
C VAL A 5 5.95 -14.87 -14.63
N THR A 6 4.94 -15.68 -14.31
CA THR A 6 3.54 -15.23 -14.26
C THR A 6 3.35 -14.26 -13.08
N ASN A 7 2.57 -13.20 -13.31
CA ASN A 7 2.20 -12.19 -12.32
C ASN A 7 0.70 -11.93 -12.43
N ARG A 8 -0.09 -12.46 -11.48
CA ARG A 8 -1.52 -12.16 -11.34
C ARG A 8 -1.70 -10.77 -10.75
N ARG A 9 -2.70 -10.04 -11.25
CA ARG A 9 -2.93 -8.62 -10.93
C ARG A 9 -4.42 -8.35 -10.80
N VAL A 10 -4.79 -7.44 -9.91
CA VAL A 10 -6.14 -6.88 -9.84
C VAL A 10 -6.11 -5.51 -10.49
N ILE A 11 -6.90 -5.34 -11.54
CA ILE A 11 -7.04 -4.06 -12.25
C ILE A 11 -8.40 -3.43 -11.95
N LEU A 12 -8.47 -2.10 -12.06
CA LEU A 12 -9.75 -1.39 -12.12
C LEU A 12 -10.27 -1.44 -13.55
N LYS A 13 -11.49 -1.93 -13.80
CA LYS A 13 -12.04 -2.02 -15.17
C LYS A 13 -12.61 -0.69 -15.67
N ARG A 14 -13.17 0.10 -14.77
CA ARG A 14 -13.88 1.36 -15.05
C ARG A 14 -13.94 2.22 -13.80
N TYR A 15 -14.17 3.51 -14.00
CA TYR A 15 -14.50 4.38 -12.87
C TYR A 15 -15.83 3.98 -12.22
N VAL A 16 -15.91 4.17 -10.91
CA VAL A 16 -17.05 3.78 -10.07
C VAL A 16 -17.84 5.01 -9.65
N THR A 17 -19.16 4.91 -9.80
CA THR A 17 -20.14 5.85 -9.24
C THR A 17 -20.92 5.12 -8.16
N GLY A 18 -21.09 5.72 -6.98
CA GLY A 18 -21.75 5.05 -5.85
C GLY A 18 -20.89 3.98 -5.19
N LEU A 19 -21.48 2.87 -4.75
CA LEU A 19 -20.74 1.79 -4.10
C LEU A 19 -20.00 0.92 -5.13
N PRO A 20 -18.76 0.48 -4.84
CA PRO A 20 -18.04 -0.43 -5.71
C PRO A 20 -18.63 -1.85 -5.62
N SER A 21 -18.51 -2.59 -6.71
CA SER A 21 -18.84 -4.01 -6.84
C SER A 21 -17.62 -4.81 -7.30
N GLU A 22 -17.66 -6.13 -7.15
CA GLU A 22 -16.59 -7.00 -7.68
C GLU A 22 -16.43 -6.85 -9.20
N ASP A 23 -17.53 -6.59 -9.93
CA ASP A 23 -17.53 -6.40 -11.39
C ASP A 23 -16.82 -5.14 -11.88
N ASP A 24 -16.46 -4.22 -10.97
CA ASP A 24 -15.65 -3.05 -11.28
C ASP A 24 -14.16 -3.38 -11.34
N MET A 25 -13.77 -4.57 -10.89
CA MET A 25 -12.39 -5.05 -10.86
C MET A 25 -12.24 -6.36 -11.64
N GLU A 26 -11.01 -6.68 -12.01
CA GLU A 26 -10.71 -7.93 -12.72
C GLU A 26 -9.36 -8.50 -12.28
N VAL A 27 -9.32 -9.82 -12.12
CA VAL A 27 -8.04 -10.54 -11.95
C VAL A 27 -7.51 -10.90 -13.33
N VAL A 28 -6.41 -10.26 -13.73
CA VAL A 28 -5.71 -10.53 -14.99
C VAL A 28 -4.36 -11.19 -14.73
N THR A 29 -3.87 -11.90 -15.73
CA THR A 29 -2.56 -12.57 -15.66
C THR A 29 -1.61 -11.98 -16.69
N ALA A 30 -0.46 -11.50 -16.22
CA ALA A 30 0.60 -10.96 -17.07
C ALA A 30 1.92 -11.72 -16.86
N LYS A 31 2.93 -11.40 -17.68
CA LYS A 31 4.32 -11.83 -17.43
C LYS A 31 5.13 -10.67 -16.86
N THR A 32 6.07 -10.97 -15.98
CA THR A 32 7.04 -10.01 -15.46
C THR A 32 8.43 -10.63 -15.39
N THR A 33 9.45 -9.80 -15.52
CA THR A 33 10.86 -10.20 -15.39
C THR A 33 11.34 -9.85 -14.00
N LEU A 34 11.87 -10.82 -13.24
CA LEU A 34 12.37 -10.63 -11.88
C LEU A 34 13.76 -9.98 -11.86
N ALA A 35 13.85 -8.78 -12.44
CA ALA A 35 15.03 -7.93 -12.43
C ALA A 35 14.63 -6.47 -12.58
N VAL A 36 15.56 -5.59 -12.23
CA VAL A 36 15.43 -4.15 -12.48
C VAL A 36 16.13 -3.77 -13.80
N PRO A 37 15.69 -2.72 -14.51
CA PRO A 37 16.43 -2.20 -15.66
C PRO A 37 17.87 -1.82 -15.30
N ALA A 38 18.82 -2.13 -16.19
CA ALA A 38 20.23 -1.83 -15.97
C ALA A 38 20.44 -0.31 -15.81
N GLY A 39 21.19 0.10 -14.78
CA GLY A 39 21.45 1.51 -14.46
C GLY A 39 20.27 2.25 -13.81
N SER A 40 19.14 1.59 -13.55
CA SER A 40 18.03 2.19 -12.80
C SER A 40 18.21 2.01 -11.29
N GLU A 41 17.69 2.95 -10.52
CA GLU A 41 17.54 2.81 -9.06
C GLU A 41 16.18 2.20 -8.67
N ALA A 42 15.60 1.40 -9.58
CA ALA A 42 14.34 0.72 -9.31
C ALA A 42 14.53 -0.45 -8.33
N VAL A 43 13.43 -0.91 -7.75
CA VAL A 43 13.39 -2.09 -6.88
C VAL A 43 12.26 -2.99 -7.36
N MET A 44 12.59 -4.24 -7.72
CA MET A 44 11.59 -5.28 -7.97
C MET A 44 11.26 -5.98 -6.66
N VAL A 45 9.98 -6.05 -6.32
CA VAL A 45 9.50 -6.63 -5.08
C VAL A 45 8.46 -7.72 -5.33
N LYS A 46 8.42 -8.71 -4.43
CA LYS A 46 7.33 -9.70 -4.33
C LYS A 46 6.38 -9.25 -3.23
N ASN A 47 5.11 -9.08 -3.57
CA ASN A 47 4.09 -8.63 -2.64
C ASN A 47 3.63 -9.80 -1.76
N LEU A 48 3.60 -9.59 -0.45
CA LEU A 48 3.22 -10.59 0.55
C LEU A 48 1.83 -10.28 1.14
N TYR A 49 1.57 -8.99 1.39
CA TYR A 49 0.31 -8.48 1.91
C TYR A 49 -0.04 -7.18 1.19
N VAL A 50 -1.33 -6.92 1.03
CA VAL A 50 -1.87 -5.65 0.55
C VAL A 50 -2.96 -5.19 1.52
N SER A 51 -3.02 -3.88 1.78
CA SER A 51 -4.07 -3.29 2.61
C SER A 51 -5.33 -3.00 1.80
N CYS A 52 -6.48 -3.05 2.47
CA CYS A 52 -7.76 -2.56 1.97
C CYS A 52 -8.17 -1.37 2.83
N ASP A 53 -7.98 -0.16 2.33
CA ASP A 53 -8.23 1.07 3.08
C ASP A 53 -9.43 1.85 2.51
N PRO A 54 -10.29 2.47 3.34
CA PRO A 54 -11.48 3.17 2.86
C PRO A 54 -11.21 4.26 1.82
N TYR A 55 -10.07 4.94 1.90
CA TYR A 55 -9.71 6.02 0.96
C TYR A 55 -9.54 5.53 -0.48
N MET A 56 -9.25 4.24 -0.68
CA MET A 56 -9.12 3.63 -2.01
C MET A 56 -10.40 3.82 -2.84
N ARG A 57 -11.58 3.84 -2.21
CA ARG A 57 -12.83 4.07 -2.93
C ARG A 57 -12.82 5.43 -3.62
N GLY A 58 -12.33 6.49 -2.97
CA GLY A 58 -12.22 7.83 -3.59
C GLY A 58 -11.48 7.76 -4.92
N ARG A 59 -10.35 7.04 -4.95
CA ARG A 59 -9.51 6.86 -6.15
C ARG A 59 -10.19 6.08 -7.28
N MET A 60 -11.29 5.37 -7.03
CA MET A 60 -12.06 4.70 -8.08
C MET A 60 -13.00 5.66 -8.84
N THR A 61 -13.21 6.88 -8.36
CA THR A 61 -14.00 7.90 -9.07
C THR A 61 -13.08 8.81 -9.87
N ARG A 62 -13.51 9.21 -11.06
CA ARG A 62 -12.81 10.23 -11.86
C ARG A 62 -13.13 11.62 -11.30
N HIS A 63 -12.11 12.34 -10.88
CA HIS A 63 -12.22 13.72 -10.45
C HIS A 63 -11.78 14.68 -11.55
N GLU A 64 -12.56 15.76 -11.75
CA GLU A 64 -12.17 16.84 -12.66
C GLU A 64 -11.08 17.74 -12.04
N VAL A 65 -11.13 17.89 -10.72
CA VAL A 65 -10.13 18.62 -9.93
C VAL A 65 -9.26 17.60 -9.19
N PRO A 66 -7.91 17.70 -9.26
CA PRO A 66 -7.03 16.76 -8.57
C PRO A 66 -7.30 16.68 -7.07
N SER A 67 -7.40 15.45 -6.56
CA SER A 67 -7.45 15.15 -5.12
C SER A 67 -6.03 15.07 -4.53
N TYR A 68 -5.92 14.87 -3.21
CA TYR A 68 -4.64 14.71 -2.51
C TYR A 68 -3.87 13.44 -2.92
N VAL A 69 -4.57 12.47 -3.51
CA VAL A 69 -4.00 11.27 -4.12
C VAL A 69 -4.62 11.09 -5.51
N PRO A 70 -3.84 10.72 -6.55
CA PRO A 70 -4.38 10.51 -7.90
C PRO A 70 -5.41 9.38 -7.97
N ASP A 71 -6.35 9.54 -8.89
CA ASP A 71 -7.31 8.51 -9.25
C ASP A 71 -6.60 7.28 -9.82
N TYR A 72 -7.21 6.12 -9.67
CA TYR A 72 -6.83 4.93 -10.42
C TYR A 72 -7.16 5.10 -11.90
N VAL A 73 -6.33 4.51 -12.74
CA VAL A 73 -6.55 4.49 -14.18
C VAL A 73 -7.23 3.16 -14.57
N PRO A 74 -8.41 3.19 -15.23
CA PRO A 74 -9.02 1.98 -15.75
C PRO A 74 -8.08 1.21 -16.69
N GLY A 75 -8.02 -0.12 -16.52
CA GLY A 75 -7.09 -1.01 -17.20
C GLY A 75 -5.76 -1.21 -16.45
N GLU A 76 -5.45 -0.37 -15.46
CA GLU A 76 -4.22 -0.46 -14.67
C GLU A 76 -4.43 -1.16 -13.33
N VAL A 77 -3.30 -1.61 -12.76
CA VAL A 77 -3.22 -2.28 -11.47
C VAL A 77 -3.64 -1.34 -10.36
N ILE A 78 -4.51 -1.81 -9.47
CA ILE A 78 -4.88 -1.08 -8.25
C ILE A 78 -3.64 -0.97 -7.36
N THR A 79 -3.37 0.21 -6.81
CA THR A 79 -2.19 0.45 -5.96
C THR A 79 -2.58 0.86 -4.55
N ASN A 80 -1.95 0.27 -3.54
CA ASN A 80 -2.13 0.68 -2.15
C ASN A 80 -0.91 0.30 -1.29
N CYS A 81 -0.94 0.65 -0.01
CA CYS A 81 0.03 0.17 0.97
C CYS A 81 0.03 -1.35 1.06
N GLY A 82 1.21 -1.93 1.16
CA GLY A 82 1.43 -3.36 1.30
C GLY A 82 2.75 -3.66 1.98
N VAL A 83 3.02 -4.95 2.13
CA VAL A 83 4.27 -5.49 2.64
C VAL A 83 4.87 -6.38 1.58
N MET A 84 6.15 -6.18 1.31
CA MET A 84 6.84 -6.82 0.21
C MET A 84 8.22 -7.32 0.62
N LYS A 85 8.75 -8.26 -0.17
CA LYS A 85 10.14 -8.71 -0.11
C LYS A 85 10.87 -8.27 -1.37
N VAL A 86 12.03 -7.64 -1.23
CA VAL A 86 12.87 -7.27 -2.36
C VAL A 86 13.42 -8.53 -3.03
N VAL A 87 13.26 -8.62 -4.36
CA VAL A 87 13.77 -9.76 -5.16
C VAL A 87 14.86 -9.35 -6.16
N SER A 88 14.94 -8.06 -6.51
CA SER A 88 16.05 -7.47 -7.25
C SER A 88 16.09 -5.97 -6.97
N SER A 89 17.27 -5.41 -6.74
CA SER A 89 17.43 -3.98 -6.49
C SER A 89 18.58 -3.38 -7.30
N GLY A 90 18.31 -2.21 -7.89
CA GLY A 90 19.35 -1.31 -8.43
C GLY A 90 19.63 -0.12 -7.51
N HIS A 91 18.88 -0.01 -6.41
CA HIS A 91 18.97 1.11 -5.46
C HIS A 91 19.91 0.76 -4.30
N PRO A 92 20.87 1.62 -3.92
CA PRO A 92 21.89 1.30 -2.91
C PRO A 92 21.30 1.03 -1.51
N ASP A 93 20.19 1.69 -1.18
CA ASP A 93 19.55 1.54 0.12
C ASP A 93 18.75 0.25 0.26
N PHE A 94 18.44 -0.49 -0.81
CA PHE A 94 17.64 -1.73 -0.79
C PHE A 94 18.42 -2.91 -1.36
N LYS A 95 18.32 -4.07 -0.72
CA LYS A 95 19.04 -5.29 -1.09
C LYS A 95 18.06 -6.44 -1.24
N ASP A 96 18.42 -7.40 -2.09
CA ASP A 96 17.66 -8.63 -2.26
C ASP A 96 17.47 -9.33 -0.92
N GLY A 97 16.23 -9.71 -0.63
CA GLY A 97 15.84 -10.30 0.64
C GLY A 97 15.31 -9.31 1.69
N ASP A 98 15.54 -8.01 1.54
CA ASP A 98 15.00 -7.00 2.46
C ASP A 98 13.47 -7.08 2.51
N LEU A 99 12.92 -6.93 3.72
CA LEU A 99 11.49 -6.74 3.94
C LEU A 99 11.18 -5.26 3.98
N VAL A 100 10.16 -4.85 3.25
CA VAL A 100 9.75 -3.46 3.11
C VAL A 100 8.24 -3.34 3.23
N TRP A 101 7.75 -2.17 3.64
CA TRP A 101 6.35 -1.79 3.55
C TRP A 101 6.23 -0.45 2.83
N GLY A 102 5.08 -0.20 2.21
CA GLY A 102 4.94 0.96 1.35
C GLY A 102 3.93 0.79 0.24
N VAL A 103 3.91 1.72 -0.72
CA VAL A 103 2.99 1.66 -1.86
C VAL A 103 3.43 0.58 -2.85
N THR A 104 2.52 -0.34 -3.18
CA THR A 104 2.72 -1.41 -4.16
C THR A 104 1.44 -1.65 -4.97
N GLY A 105 1.52 -2.51 -5.99
CA GLY A 105 0.35 -2.96 -6.74
C GLY A 105 -0.38 -4.11 -6.05
N TRP A 106 -1.68 -4.23 -6.31
CA TRP A 106 -2.47 -5.44 -6.05
C TRP A 106 -2.12 -6.50 -7.10
N GLU A 107 -0.90 -7.00 -7.01
CA GLU A 107 -0.31 -7.99 -7.89
C GLU A 107 0.73 -8.82 -7.13
N GLU A 108 1.27 -9.87 -7.74
CA GLU A 108 2.27 -10.73 -7.08
C GLU A 108 3.67 -10.11 -7.05
N TYR A 109 4.04 -9.34 -8.07
CA TYR A 109 5.33 -8.65 -8.17
C TYR A 109 5.18 -7.26 -8.76
N THR A 110 5.78 -6.26 -8.12
CA THR A 110 5.73 -4.86 -8.54
C THR A 110 7.14 -4.32 -8.79
N LEU A 111 7.32 -3.61 -9.91
CA LEU A 111 8.52 -2.81 -10.16
C LEU A 111 8.31 -1.40 -9.62
N VAL A 112 9.04 -1.04 -8.56
CA VAL A 112 8.98 0.29 -7.95
C VAL A 112 10.09 1.15 -8.54
N ASN A 113 9.74 2.06 -9.45
CA ASN A 113 10.71 2.90 -10.16
C ASN A 113 11.35 3.98 -9.29
N ASN A 114 10.64 4.50 -8.28
CA ASN A 114 11.13 5.54 -7.37
C ASN A 114 10.89 5.10 -5.92
N PRO A 115 11.78 4.29 -5.32
CA PRO A 115 11.50 3.62 -4.07
C PRO A 115 11.51 4.54 -2.84
N LYS A 116 12.33 5.60 -2.78
CA LYS A 116 12.50 6.44 -1.58
C LYS A 116 11.22 7.08 -1.01
N PRO A 117 10.34 7.71 -1.82
CA PRO A 117 9.10 8.29 -1.28
C PRO A 117 8.05 7.24 -0.89
N TYR A 118 8.22 5.98 -1.29
CA TYR A 118 7.15 4.98 -1.22
C TYR A 118 7.49 3.74 -0.42
N LEU A 119 8.76 3.42 -0.19
CA LEU A 119 9.21 2.20 0.49
C LEU A 119 9.98 2.51 1.76
N HIS A 120 9.61 1.79 2.82
CA HIS A 120 10.27 1.83 4.11
C HIS A 120 10.75 0.42 4.48
N LYS A 121 11.99 0.31 4.95
CA LYS A 121 12.51 -0.97 5.46
C LYS A 121 11.81 -1.37 6.74
N ILE A 122 11.48 -2.66 6.84
CA ILE A 122 10.98 -3.28 8.05
C ILE A 122 12.19 -3.62 8.94
N ASN A 123 12.32 -2.91 10.05
CA ASN A 123 13.43 -3.08 11.00
C ASN A 123 13.12 -4.07 12.14
N TYR A 124 11.84 -4.41 12.35
CA TYR A 124 11.38 -5.32 13.41
C TYR A 124 10.62 -6.51 12.80
N PRO A 125 11.32 -7.40 12.06
CA PRO A 125 10.69 -8.53 11.36
C PRO A 125 10.19 -9.64 12.30
N GLU A 126 10.49 -9.57 13.60
CA GLU A 126 9.97 -10.47 14.63
C GLU A 126 8.46 -10.29 14.89
N PHE A 127 7.91 -9.12 14.57
CA PHE A 127 6.46 -8.92 14.59
C PHE A 127 5.81 -9.53 13.35
N PRO A 128 4.53 -9.95 13.44
CA PRO A 128 3.80 -10.41 12.26
C PRO A 128 3.85 -9.36 11.15
N LEU A 129 4.35 -9.74 9.97
CA LEU A 129 4.58 -8.79 8.88
C LEU A 129 3.31 -8.04 8.46
N SER A 130 2.13 -8.67 8.58
CA SER A 130 0.84 -8.04 8.32
C SER A 130 0.56 -6.83 9.22
N TYR A 131 1.25 -6.64 10.35
CA TYR A 131 1.06 -5.46 11.20
C TYR A 131 1.48 -4.17 10.47
N TYR A 132 2.41 -4.27 9.52
CA TYR A 132 2.87 -3.13 8.70
C TYR A 132 1.85 -2.68 7.64
N THR A 133 0.76 -3.43 7.40
CA THR A 133 -0.39 -2.91 6.64
C THR A 133 -1.40 -2.18 7.53
N GLY A 134 -1.18 -2.12 8.84
CA GLY A 134 -2.11 -1.55 9.82
C GLY A 134 -1.42 -0.76 10.92
N VAL A 135 -1.36 -1.34 12.13
CA VAL A 135 -0.90 -0.66 13.36
C VAL A 135 0.57 -0.21 13.33
N LEU A 136 1.44 -0.90 12.57
CA LEU A 136 2.83 -0.47 12.35
C LEU A 136 3.02 0.24 10.99
N GLY A 137 1.91 0.49 10.27
CA GLY A 137 1.89 1.18 8.99
C GLY A 137 1.08 2.48 9.04
N ILE A 138 0.43 2.81 7.91
CA ILE A 138 -0.26 4.10 7.74
C ILE A 138 -1.44 4.27 8.70
N ALA A 139 -2.16 3.20 9.06
CA ALA A 139 -3.29 3.28 9.98
C ALA A 139 -2.84 3.61 11.41
N GLY A 140 -1.74 3.02 11.88
CA GLY A 140 -1.15 3.35 13.17
C GLY A 140 -0.63 4.79 13.23
N LEU A 141 0.07 5.23 12.18
CA LEU A 141 0.51 6.63 12.06
C LEU A 141 -0.68 7.61 12.06
N THR A 142 -1.79 7.23 11.42
CA THR A 142 -3.02 8.02 11.39
C THR A 142 -3.63 8.14 12.79
N ALA A 143 -3.71 7.03 13.55
CA ALA A 143 -4.20 7.04 14.92
C ALA A 143 -3.31 7.92 15.82
N TYR A 144 -1.98 7.73 15.74
CA TYR A 144 -1.02 8.50 16.52
C TYR A 144 -1.12 10.01 16.22
N GLY A 145 -1.03 10.40 14.95
CA GLY A 145 -1.08 11.81 14.55
C GLY A 145 -2.43 12.45 14.87
N GLY A 146 -3.53 11.77 14.58
CA GLY A 146 -4.87 12.27 14.87
C GLY A 146 -5.11 12.46 16.37
N PHE A 147 -4.70 11.49 17.18
CA PHE A 147 -4.91 11.54 18.62
C PHE A 147 -3.94 12.53 19.29
N PHE A 148 -2.63 12.33 19.17
CA PHE A 148 -1.65 13.10 19.93
C PHE A 148 -1.37 14.49 19.34
N GLU A 149 -1.29 14.63 18.01
CA GLU A 149 -0.87 15.90 17.38
C GLU A 149 -2.05 16.81 17.02
N VAL A 150 -3.19 16.23 16.61
CA VAL A 150 -4.38 17.02 16.23
C VAL A 150 -5.30 17.25 17.42
N SER A 151 -5.75 16.19 18.10
CA SER A 151 -6.74 16.33 19.19
C SER A 151 -6.14 16.78 20.53
N LYS A 152 -4.86 16.47 20.78
CA LYS A 152 -4.09 16.89 21.97
C LYS A 152 -4.84 16.66 23.30
N PRO A 153 -5.29 15.43 23.57
CA PRO A 153 -6.16 15.12 24.69
C PRO A 153 -5.40 15.27 26.02
N LYS A 154 -6.15 15.59 27.08
CA LYS A 154 -5.65 15.67 28.45
C LYS A 154 -6.20 14.54 29.29
N LYS A 155 -5.47 14.19 30.35
CA LYS A 155 -5.93 13.21 31.33
C LYS A 155 -7.26 13.67 31.93
N GLY A 156 -8.28 12.82 31.82
CA GLY A 156 -9.64 13.09 32.30
C GLY A 156 -10.62 13.59 31.24
N ASP A 157 -10.15 13.85 30.01
CA ASP A 157 -11.04 14.18 28.89
C ASP A 157 -11.91 12.98 28.49
N TYR A 158 -13.14 13.25 28.04
CA TYR A 158 -14.02 12.26 27.45
C TYR A 158 -13.83 12.24 25.93
N VAL A 159 -13.47 11.09 25.39
CA VAL A 159 -13.20 10.90 23.96
C VAL A 159 -14.27 10.01 23.35
N PHE A 160 -14.80 10.43 22.20
CA PHE A 160 -15.68 9.61 21.36
C PHE A 160 -14.95 9.22 20.08
N VAL A 161 -14.92 7.92 19.77
CA VAL A 161 -14.31 7.37 18.56
C VAL A 161 -15.39 6.66 17.75
N SER A 162 -15.71 7.18 16.57
CA SER A 162 -16.57 6.49 15.61
C SER A 162 -15.78 5.38 14.89
N ALA A 163 -16.47 4.34 14.40
CA ALA A 163 -15.84 3.15 13.81
C ALA A 163 -14.70 2.57 14.68
N ALA A 164 -14.91 2.53 16.00
CA ALA A 164 -13.95 2.16 17.03
C ALA A 164 -13.28 0.79 16.85
N SER A 165 -13.91 -0.14 16.12
CA SER A 165 -13.35 -1.46 15.82
C SER A 165 -12.46 -1.49 14.57
N GLY A 166 -12.38 -0.39 13.80
CA GLY A 166 -11.54 -0.28 12.61
C GLY A 166 -10.05 -0.17 12.95
N ALA A 167 -9.18 -0.25 11.92
CA ALA A 167 -7.73 -0.24 12.11
C ALA A 167 -7.22 1.02 12.86
N VAL A 168 -7.71 2.21 12.48
CA VAL A 168 -7.36 3.47 13.14
C VAL A 168 -8.08 3.59 14.49
N GLY A 169 -9.38 3.33 14.52
CA GLY A 169 -10.22 3.52 15.70
C GLY A 169 -9.72 2.71 16.90
N GLN A 170 -9.40 1.43 16.70
CA GLN A 170 -8.93 0.58 17.79
C GLN A 170 -7.56 1.02 18.33
N ALA A 171 -6.69 1.53 17.45
CA ALA A 171 -5.36 1.99 17.83
C ALA A 171 -5.39 3.33 18.57
N ALA A 172 -6.38 4.18 18.31
CA ALA A 172 -6.54 5.47 18.99
C ALA A 172 -7.09 5.35 20.43
N GLN A 173 -7.55 4.16 20.83
CA GLN A 173 -8.15 3.91 22.15
C GLN A 173 -7.19 3.26 23.14
N ASN A 174 -6.05 2.76 22.68
CA ASN A 174 -5.03 2.06 23.48
C ASN A 174 -3.85 2.99 23.77
#